data_AF-A0A8H6QMZ3-F1
#
_entry.id   AF-A0A8H6QMZ3-F1
#
_cell.length_a   1.000
_cell.length_b   1.000
_cell.length_c   1.000
_cell.angle_alpha   90.00
_cell.angle_beta   90.00
_cell.angle_gamma   90.00
#
_symmetry.space_group_name_H-M   'P 1'
#
loop_
_entity.id
_entity.type
_entity.pdbx_description
1 polymer ?
#
loop_
_entity_poly.entity_id
_entity_poly.type
_entity_poly.pdbx_seq_one_letter_code
_entity_poly.pdbx_strand_id
1 'polypeptide(L)'
;MAPKSKKSGDTISSRLALVMKSGKVTLGYKSTIKTLRSGKAKLVLIAANAPPLRKSELEYYAMLAKTPVHHYSGNNIELGTACGKLFRCSTMAILDAGDSDILSSHGSCLEINVETCPQAKNSPFPFELPTPAFSTTSPFAGSAVSPFPALTMARRPARCYRYCKNKPYPKSRFNRGVPDPKIRIFDLGRKKANVDDFPLCVHMVSNEYEQLSSEALEAARICANKYLVKIAGKEGFHMRVRVHPFHVIRINKMLSCAGADRLQTGMRGAFGKPQGTVARVNIGQIILSVRTRDTNRAAAIEALRRAMYKFPGRQKIIVSKNWGFTPVRREDYIQLRNEGKLKQDGAYVQFLRGHGLIEENMKRFPSAYENLSQA
;
A
#
# COMPACT_ATOMS: atom_id res chain seq x y z
N MET A 1 52.90 -44.14 7.48
CA MET A 1 52.41 -42.91 6.81
C MET A 1 50.95 -43.10 6.49
N ALA A 2 50.04 -42.43 7.20
CA ALA A 2 48.60 -42.54 6.93
C ALA A 2 48.24 -41.75 5.65
N PRO A 3 47.39 -42.29 4.74
CA PRO A 3 47.03 -41.58 3.52
C PRO A 3 46.08 -40.42 3.85
N LYS A 4 46.44 -39.20 3.40
CA LYS A 4 45.56 -38.04 3.47
C LYS A 4 44.35 -38.26 2.56
N SER A 5 43.15 -38.24 3.14
CA SER A 5 41.88 -38.24 2.42
C SER A 5 41.79 -37.02 1.50
N LYS A 6 41.66 -37.22 0.19
CA LYS A 6 41.31 -36.17 -0.78
C LYS A 6 39.94 -35.58 -0.40
N LYS A 7 39.90 -34.28 -0.08
CA LYS A 7 38.65 -33.55 0.12
C LYS A 7 37.86 -33.53 -1.19
N SER A 8 36.66 -34.10 -1.19
CA SER A 8 35.66 -34.08 -2.26
C SER A 8 34.97 -32.72 -2.44
N GLY A 9 35.73 -31.62 -2.38
CA GLY A 9 35.21 -30.24 -2.50
C GLY A 9 35.28 -29.68 -3.93
N ASP A 10 36.12 -30.26 -4.79
CA ASP A 10 36.49 -29.65 -6.07
C ASP A 10 35.53 -29.99 -7.23
N THR A 11 34.52 -30.83 -7.01
CA THR A 11 33.58 -31.28 -8.06
C THR A 11 32.34 -30.40 -8.22
N ILE A 12 31.92 -29.64 -7.20
CA ILE A 12 30.67 -28.84 -7.30
C ILE A 12 30.91 -27.56 -8.10
N SER A 13 32.04 -26.89 -7.89
CA SER A 13 32.38 -25.62 -8.58
C SER A 13 32.53 -25.79 -10.09
N SER A 14 33.08 -26.92 -10.55
CA SER A 14 33.19 -27.25 -11.98
C SER A 14 31.83 -27.58 -12.61
N ARG A 15 30.94 -28.26 -11.88
CA ARG A 15 29.56 -28.52 -12.32
C ARG A 15 28.73 -27.24 -12.41
N LEU A 16 28.91 -26.29 -11.49
CA LEU A 16 28.21 -25.00 -11.54
C LEU A 16 28.55 -24.20 -12.79
N ALA A 17 29.81 -24.26 -13.25
CA ALA A 17 30.22 -23.61 -14.49
C ALA A 17 29.53 -24.23 -15.73
N LEU A 18 29.26 -25.55 -15.72
CA LEU A 18 28.52 -26.23 -16.79
C LEU A 18 27.02 -25.86 -16.77
N VAL A 19 26.39 -25.82 -15.60
CA VAL A 19 24.98 -25.39 -15.46
C VAL A 19 24.79 -23.96 -15.95
N MET A 20 25.78 -23.09 -15.78
CA MET A 20 25.70 -21.71 -16.28
C MET A 20 25.87 -21.60 -17.80
N LYS A 21 26.45 -22.62 -18.45
CA LYS A 21 26.60 -22.68 -19.91
C LYS A 21 25.40 -23.33 -20.60
N SER A 22 24.91 -24.47 -20.10
CA SER A 22 23.81 -25.23 -20.74
C SER A 22 22.47 -25.15 -20.02
N GLY A 23 22.45 -24.74 -18.74
CA GLY A 23 21.26 -24.71 -17.90
C GLY A 23 20.58 -23.35 -17.78
N LYS A 24 19.44 -23.35 -17.08
CA LYS A 24 18.69 -22.13 -16.70
C LYS A 24 18.77 -21.94 -15.20
N VAL A 25 19.33 -20.81 -14.79
CA VAL A 25 19.61 -20.49 -13.39
C VAL A 25 19.09 -19.11 -13.06
N THR A 26 18.64 -18.93 -11.82
CA THR A 26 18.30 -17.62 -11.26
C THR A 26 19.18 -17.32 -10.06
N LEU A 27 19.73 -16.11 -10.03
CA LEU A 27 20.64 -15.65 -9.00
C LEU A 27 19.96 -14.60 -8.11
N GLY A 28 20.28 -14.66 -6.82
CA GLY A 28 19.92 -13.64 -5.83
C GLY A 28 18.59 -13.87 -5.11
N TYR A 29 18.54 -13.40 -3.87
CA TYR A 29 17.49 -13.65 -2.88
C TYR A 29 16.05 -13.42 -3.35
N LYS A 30 15.76 -12.25 -3.91
CA LYS A 30 14.39 -11.89 -4.35
C LYS A 30 13.95 -12.74 -5.54
N SER A 31 14.89 -13.08 -6.42
CA SER A 31 14.64 -13.92 -7.58
C SER A 31 14.39 -15.36 -7.15
N THR A 32 15.20 -15.89 -6.23
CA THR A 32 15.06 -17.25 -5.69
C THR A 32 13.74 -17.44 -4.94
N ILE A 33 13.28 -16.45 -4.18
CA ILE A 33 11.95 -16.50 -3.53
C ILE A 33 10.82 -16.51 -4.57
N LYS A 34 10.96 -15.74 -5.64
CA LYS A 34 9.97 -15.71 -6.72
C LYS A 34 9.90 -17.06 -7.45
N THR A 35 11.04 -17.69 -7.70
CA THR A 35 11.10 -19.00 -8.36
C THR A 35 10.61 -20.13 -7.47
N LEU A 36 10.92 -20.08 -6.17
CA LEU A 36 10.38 -21.00 -5.15
C LEU A 36 8.86 -20.89 -5.07
N ARG A 37 8.32 -19.67 -4.99
CA ARG A 37 6.85 -19.46 -4.97
C ARG A 37 6.15 -19.92 -6.25
N SER A 38 6.87 -19.91 -7.38
CA SER A 38 6.35 -20.41 -8.65
C SER A 38 6.46 -21.94 -8.82
N GLY A 39 7.11 -22.65 -7.89
CA GLY A 39 7.30 -24.11 -7.95
C GLY A 39 8.23 -24.59 -9.06
N LYS A 40 9.06 -23.71 -9.64
CA LYS A 40 9.92 -24.03 -10.79
C LYS A 40 11.36 -24.34 -10.41
N ALA A 41 11.74 -24.11 -9.15
CA ALA A 41 13.07 -24.40 -8.66
C ALA A 41 13.23 -25.91 -8.45
N LYS A 42 14.30 -26.50 -8.97
CA LYS A 42 14.62 -27.93 -8.75
C LYS A 42 15.67 -28.11 -7.67
N LEU A 43 16.59 -27.15 -7.51
CA LEU A 43 17.62 -27.15 -6.48
C LEU A 43 17.95 -25.71 -6.06
N VAL A 44 18.08 -25.48 -4.75
CA VAL A 44 18.48 -24.19 -4.20
C VAL A 44 19.85 -24.30 -3.53
N LEU A 45 20.72 -23.35 -3.82
CA LEU A 45 22.06 -23.23 -3.26
C LEU A 45 22.14 -21.99 -2.37
N ILE A 46 22.64 -22.18 -1.16
CA ILE A 46 22.84 -21.12 -0.16
C ILE A 46 24.33 -21.08 0.18
N ALA A 47 24.96 -19.91 0.03
CA ALA A 47 26.34 -19.70 0.45
C ALA A 47 26.46 -19.63 1.99
N ALA A 48 27.61 -20.01 2.52
CA ALA A 48 27.87 -20.03 3.96
C ALA A 48 27.75 -18.65 4.63
N ASN A 49 28.11 -17.57 3.92
CA ASN A 49 28.09 -16.19 4.40
C ASN A 49 26.73 -15.47 4.15
N ALA A 50 25.63 -16.22 4.07
CA ALA A 50 24.28 -15.63 4.02
C ALA A 50 23.80 -15.28 5.44
N PRO A 51 23.17 -14.11 5.67
CA PRO A 51 22.68 -13.75 6.99
C PRO A 51 21.62 -14.75 7.48
N PRO A 52 21.62 -15.12 8.77
CA PRO A 52 20.81 -16.23 9.30
C PRO A 52 19.32 -16.04 9.05
N LEU A 53 18.82 -14.79 9.17
CA LEU A 53 17.42 -14.44 8.90
C LEU A 53 16.97 -14.78 7.46
N ARG A 54 17.83 -14.59 6.47
CA ARG A 54 17.51 -14.89 5.05
C ARG A 54 17.67 -16.37 4.74
N LYS A 55 18.61 -17.03 5.41
CA LYS A 55 18.83 -18.46 5.30
C LYS A 55 17.60 -19.24 5.79
N SER A 56 17.09 -18.90 6.98
CA SER A 56 15.87 -19.51 7.54
C SER A 56 14.63 -19.26 6.67
N GLU A 57 14.49 -18.06 6.10
CA GLU A 57 13.36 -17.76 5.19
C GLU A 57 13.42 -18.61 3.90
N LEU A 58 14.61 -18.83 3.33
CA LEU A 58 14.78 -19.66 2.13
C LEU A 58 14.59 -21.15 2.40
N GLU A 59 15.08 -21.66 3.52
CA GLU A 59 14.89 -23.05 3.94
C GLU A 59 13.40 -23.36 4.15
N TYR A 60 12.69 -22.45 4.82
CA TYR A 60 11.23 -22.55 4.99
C TYR A 60 10.50 -22.63 3.64
N TYR A 61 10.80 -21.73 2.71
CA TYR A 61 10.16 -21.76 1.39
C TYR A 61 10.56 -22.96 0.53
N ALA A 62 11.78 -23.47 0.69
CA ALA A 62 12.22 -24.68 0.01
C ALA A 62 11.53 -25.94 0.55
N MET A 63 11.29 -26.01 1.87
CA MET A 63 10.51 -27.09 2.49
C MET A 63 9.07 -27.11 1.98
N LEU A 64 8.42 -25.94 1.92
CA LEU A 64 7.07 -25.81 1.36
C LEU A 64 7.00 -26.22 -0.13
N ALA A 65 8.04 -25.88 -0.90
CA ALA A 65 8.14 -26.21 -2.31
C ALA A 65 8.64 -27.64 -2.58
N LYS A 66 9.00 -28.41 -1.53
CA LYS A 66 9.64 -29.74 -1.63
C LYS A 66 10.88 -29.75 -2.52
N THR A 67 11.68 -28.70 -2.45
CA THR A 67 12.92 -28.56 -3.24
C THR A 67 14.14 -28.80 -2.37
N PRO A 68 15.13 -29.60 -2.79
CA PRO A 68 16.36 -29.79 -2.04
C PRO A 68 17.13 -28.47 -1.89
N VAL A 69 17.71 -28.27 -0.70
CA VAL A 69 18.60 -27.15 -0.38
C VAL A 69 20.00 -27.68 -0.15
N HIS A 70 20.98 -27.09 -0.82
CA HIS A 70 22.38 -27.43 -0.65
C HIS A 70 23.15 -26.22 -0.07
N HIS A 71 23.78 -26.45 1.08
CA HIS A 71 24.68 -25.47 1.68
C HIS A 71 26.04 -25.52 1.01
N TYR A 72 26.37 -24.48 0.26
CA TYR A 72 27.70 -24.33 -0.31
C TYR A 72 28.66 -23.88 0.79
N SER A 73 29.75 -24.62 0.97
CA SER A 73 30.76 -24.35 2.01
C SER A 73 31.54 -23.07 1.77
N GLY A 74 31.56 -22.56 0.53
CA GLY A 74 32.30 -21.36 0.18
C GLY A 74 31.55 -20.04 0.40
N ASN A 75 32.31 -18.95 0.29
CA ASN A 75 31.81 -17.59 0.47
C ASN A 75 30.99 -17.10 -0.73
N ASN A 76 30.24 -16.01 -0.55
CA ASN A 76 29.43 -15.38 -1.62
C ASN A 76 30.27 -14.92 -2.83
N ILE A 77 31.58 -14.71 -2.64
CA ILE A 77 32.54 -14.36 -3.69
C ILE A 77 32.90 -15.62 -4.48
N GLU A 78 33.23 -16.71 -3.79
CA GLU A 78 33.57 -18.00 -4.40
C GLU A 78 32.41 -18.60 -5.18
N LEU A 79 31.17 -18.50 -4.67
CA LEU A 79 29.97 -18.93 -5.39
C LEU A 79 29.76 -18.08 -6.64
N GLY A 80 29.93 -16.75 -6.55
CA GLY A 80 29.87 -15.85 -7.70
C GLY A 80 30.88 -16.22 -8.79
N THR A 81 32.13 -16.45 -8.39
CA THR A 81 33.22 -16.87 -9.29
C THR A 81 32.97 -18.24 -9.90
N ALA A 82 32.49 -19.22 -9.13
CA ALA A 82 32.14 -20.55 -9.64
C ALA A 82 31.01 -20.51 -10.67
N CYS A 83 30.11 -19.54 -10.54
CA CYS A 83 29.05 -19.26 -11.51
C CYS A 83 29.50 -18.41 -12.71
N GLY A 84 30.77 -17.99 -12.78
CA GLY A 84 31.29 -17.11 -13.83
C GLY A 84 30.72 -15.69 -13.79
N LYS A 85 30.27 -15.22 -12.62
CA LYS A 85 29.72 -13.86 -12.43
C LYS A 85 30.68 -13.00 -11.62
N LEU A 86 30.89 -11.77 -12.08
CA LEU A 86 31.76 -10.78 -11.43
C LEU A 86 31.11 -10.09 -10.21
N PHE A 87 29.92 -10.52 -9.80
CA PHE A 87 29.18 -9.96 -8.66
C PHE A 87 28.93 -11.01 -7.58
N ARG A 88 28.82 -10.54 -6.33
CA ARG A 88 28.66 -11.39 -5.14
C ARG A 88 27.27 -12.03 -5.14
N CYS A 89 27.22 -13.36 -5.08
CA CYS A 89 25.98 -14.14 -5.07
C CYS A 89 25.84 -14.87 -3.73
N SER A 90 24.78 -14.56 -2.97
CA SER A 90 24.51 -15.26 -1.71
C SER A 90 23.65 -16.50 -1.90
N THR A 91 22.74 -16.49 -2.88
CA THR A 91 21.76 -17.54 -3.10
C THR A 91 21.53 -17.74 -4.60
N MET A 92 21.26 -18.98 -4.98
CA MET A 92 21.03 -19.37 -6.37
C MET A 92 19.96 -20.46 -6.42
N ALA A 93 19.08 -20.40 -7.43
CA ALA A 93 18.11 -21.45 -7.71
C ALA A 93 18.31 -21.95 -9.14
N ILE A 94 18.47 -23.26 -9.27
CA ILE A 94 18.58 -23.98 -10.54
C ILE A 94 17.17 -24.36 -10.99
N LEU A 95 16.80 -23.92 -12.19
CA LEU A 95 15.52 -24.26 -12.82
C LEU A 95 15.69 -25.51 -13.69
N ASP A 96 16.78 -25.53 -14.48
CA ASP A 96 17.15 -26.65 -15.34
C ASP A 96 18.67 -26.87 -15.25
N ALA A 97 19.08 -28.13 -15.02
CA ALA A 97 20.47 -28.50 -14.80
C ALA A 97 21.29 -28.68 -16.09
N GLY A 98 20.63 -28.70 -17.27
CA GLY A 98 21.30 -28.92 -18.55
C GLY A 98 22.07 -30.24 -18.55
N ASP A 99 23.32 -30.20 -19.01
CA ASP A 99 24.21 -31.36 -19.11
C ASP A 99 24.97 -31.68 -17.81
N SER A 100 24.59 -31.06 -16.70
CA SER A 100 25.28 -31.21 -15.42
C SER A 100 24.51 -32.10 -14.45
N ASP A 101 25.17 -33.12 -13.92
CA ASP A 101 24.63 -34.10 -12.97
C ASP A 101 24.47 -33.56 -11.53
N ILE A 102 24.08 -32.29 -11.35
CA ILE A 102 23.94 -31.68 -10.01
C ILE A 102 22.70 -32.20 -9.28
N LEU A 103 21.69 -32.67 -10.02
CA LEU A 103 20.45 -33.17 -9.43
C LEU A 103 20.58 -34.61 -8.89
N SER A 104 21.50 -35.42 -9.43
CA SER A 104 21.67 -36.83 -9.04
C SER A 104 22.52 -37.00 -7.77
N SER A 105 23.50 -36.13 -7.53
CA SER A 105 24.38 -36.23 -6.35
C SER A 105 23.74 -35.79 -5.02
N HIS A 106 22.56 -35.17 -5.07
CA HIS A 106 21.89 -34.62 -3.88
C HIS A 106 20.50 -35.22 -3.63
N GLY A 107 20.28 -36.45 -4.12
CA GLY A 107 19.06 -37.24 -3.88
C GLY A 107 18.84 -37.68 -2.43
N SER A 108 19.69 -37.28 -1.47
CA SER A 108 19.36 -37.42 -0.06
C SER A 108 18.41 -36.30 0.35
N CYS A 109 17.12 -36.61 0.38
CA CYS A 109 16.14 -35.89 1.19
C CYS A 109 16.66 -35.87 2.64
N LEU A 110 17.26 -34.75 3.06
CA LEU A 110 17.52 -34.54 4.48
C LEU A 110 16.16 -34.29 5.13
N GLU A 111 15.59 -35.34 5.73
CA GLU A 111 14.67 -35.16 6.85
C GLU A 111 15.43 -34.34 7.90
N ILE A 112 15.03 -33.08 8.06
CA ILE A 112 15.54 -32.26 9.15
C ILE A 112 14.86 -32.78 10.42
N ASN A 113 15.57 -33.61 11.18
CA ASN A 113 15.25 -33.89 12.58
C ASN A 113 15.26 -32.55 13.35
N VAL A 114 14.16 -32.26 14.03
CA VAL A 114 13.82 -30.95 14.62
C VAL A 114 14.61 -30.65 15.91
N GLU A 115 15.60 -31.44 16.31
CA GLU A 115 16.08 -31.45 17.70
C GLU A 115 17.33 -30.63 18.06
N THR A 116 17.96 -29.89 17.14
CA THR A 116 19.11 -29.04 17.55
C THR A 116 19.04 -27.62 17.01
N CYS A 117 18.21 -26.79 17.64
CA CYS A 117 18.44 -25.33 17.72
C CYS A 117 17.70 -24.73 18.92
N PRO A 118 18.38 -24.51 20.06
CA PRO A 118 17.80 -23.83 21.21
C PRO A 118 17.89 -22.31 20.99
N GLN A 119 16.93 -21.71 20.28
CA GLN A 119 16.62 -20.27 20.43
C GLN A 119 15.28 -19.81 19.81
N ALA A 120 14.33 -20.72 19.60
CA ALA A 120 12.99 -20.39 19.10
C ALA A 120 11.91 -20.34 20.20
N LYS A 121 12.27 -20.02 21.46
CA LYS A 121 11.29 -19.95 22.57
C LYS A 121 10.82 -18.56 22.98
N ASN A 122 11.41 -17.47 22.51
CA ASN A 122 11.00 -16.13 22.94
C ASN A 122 10.81 -15.14 21.78
N SER A 123 9.63 -15.17 21.16
CA SER A 123 8.96 -13.95 20.72
C SER A 123 7.47 -14.22 20.47
N PRO A 124 6.56 -13.37 20.97
CA PRO A 124 5.12 -13.56 20.83
C PRO A 124 4.71 -13.09 19.43
N PHE A 125 3.77 -13.77 18.78
CA PHE A 125 2.65 -13.22 17.98
C PHE A 125 2.08 -14.34 17.08
N PRO A 126 0.75 -14.57 17.11
CA PRO A 126 0.12 -15.59 16.28
C PRO A 126 -0.15 -15.00 14.89
N PHE A 127 0.29 -15.68 13.83
CA PHE A 127 -0.10 -15.35 12.47
C PHE A 127 -0.57 -16.62 11.76
N GLU A 128 -1.82 -16.99 11.99
CA GLU A 128 -2.55 -17.89 11.12
C GLU A 128 -3.01 -17.10 9.88
N LEU A 129 -2.75 -17.66 8.70
CA LEU A 129 -3.56 -17.39 7.51
C LEU A 129 -4.03 -18.71 6.91
N PRO A 130 -5.23 -18.72 6.29
CA PRO A 130 -5.95 -19.93 5.93
C PRO A 130 -5.34 -20.57 4.67
N THR A 131 -5.14 -21.87 4.72
CA THR A 131 -4.82 -22.71 3.56
C THR A 131 -6.01 -22.80 2.60
N PRO A 132 -5.84 -22.63 1.28
CA PRO A 132 -6.81 -23.16 0.32
C PRO A 132 -6.55 -24.65 0.08
N ALA A 133 -7.58 -25.47 0.26
CA ALA A 133 -7.57 -26.88 -0.07
C ALA A 133 -7.51 -27.09 -1.59
N PHE A 134 -6.61 -27.97 -2.03
CA PHE A 134 -6.55 -28.50 -3.38
C PHE A 134 -7.17 -29.90 -3.34
N SER A 135 -8.27 -30.13 -4.05
CA SER A 135 -8.74 -31.49 -4.31
C SER A 135 -9.34 -31.60 -5.71
N THR A 136 -8.86 -32.62 -6.40
CA THR A 136 -9.09 -33.10 -7.75
C THR A 136 -10.43 -33.82 -7.89
N THR A 137 -11.17 -33.55 -8.97
CA THR A 137 -12.10 -34.52 -9.59
C THR A 137 -12.20 -34.27 -11.11
N SER A 138 -12.52 -35.36 -11.80
CA SER A 138 -12.30 -35.74 -13.19
C SER A 138 -13.31 -35.16 -14.22
N PRO A 139 -13.21 -35.50 -15.53
CA PRO A 139 -13.76 -34.74 -16.66
C PRO A 139 -15.17 -35.20 -17.05
N PHE A 140 -15.98 -34.32 -17.66
CA PHE A 140 -16.87 -34.60 -18.81
C PHE A 140 -17.71 -33.36 -19.17
N ALA A 141 -17.87 -33.17 -20.50
CA ALA A 141 -18.96 -32.49 -21.20
C ALA A 141 -19.16 -30.96 -21.09
N GLY A 142 -19.24 -30.32 -22.26
CA GLY A 142 -20.19 -29.23 -22.50
C GLY A 142 -19.63 -27.83 -22.73
N SER A 143 -19.61 -27.46 -24.02
CA SER A 143 -20.07 -26.18 -24.59
C SER A 143 -19.36 -24.85 -24.29
N ALA A 144 -19.39 -24.03 -25.35
CA ALA A 144 -19.10 -22.59 -25.44
C ALA A 144 -17.62 -22.17 -25.50
N VAL A 145 -17.16 -22.07 -26.75
CA VAL A 145 -16.03 -21.21 -27.13
C VAL A 145 -16.37 -19.75 -26.84
N SER A 146 -15.40 -19.06 -26.22
CA SER A 146 -15.29 -17.62 -25.93
C SER A 146 -15.90 -17.17 -24.58
N PRO A 147 -15.24 -16.24 -23.85
CA PRO A 147 -14.51 -15.11 -24.41
C PRO A 147 -13.00 -15.17 -24.16
N PHE A 148 -12.25 -14.67 -25.14
CA PHE A 148 -10.93 -14.11 -24.93
C PHE A 148 -10.93 -13.29 -23.62
N PRO A 149 -9.94 -13.45 -22.72
CA PRO A 149 -9.82 -12.51 -21.62
C PRO A 149 -9.55 -11.15 -22.25
N ALA A 150 -10.53 -10.26 -22.17
CA ALA A 150 -10.39 -8.88 -22.55
C ALA A 150 -9.12 -8.34 -21.87
N LEU A 151 -8.10 -8.04 -22.68
CA LEU A 151 -6.87 -7.39 -22.27
C LEU A 151 -7.22 -6.05 -21.63
N THR A 152 -7.51 -6.06 -20.34
CA THR A 152 -7.81 -4.88 -19.52
C THR A 152 -6.50 -4.15 -19.19
N MET A 153 -5.88 -3.58 -20.22
CA MET A 153 -4.89 -2.51 -20.08
C MET A 153 -5.61 -1.21 -19.66
N ALA A 154 -6.20 -1.18 -18.46
CA ALA A 154 -7.18 -0.14 -18.13
C ALA A 154 -6.58 1.11 -17.48
N ARG A 155 -5.46 1.01 -16.74
CA ARG A 155 -4.92 2.14 -15.97
C ARG A 155 -3.40 2.12 -15.85
N ARG A 156 -2.76 3.27 -16.04
CA ARG A 156 -1.32 3.43 -15.80
C ARG A 156 -1.01 3.45 -14.29
N PRO A 157 0.16 2.94 -13.87
CA PRO A 157 0.59 3.05 -12.48
C PRO A 157 0.64 4.49 -11.98
N ALA A 158 0.28 4.72 -10.71
CA ALA A 158 0.19 6.06 -10.12
C ALA A 158 1.52 6.84 -10.14
N ARG A 159 2.68 6.15 -10.19
CA ARG A 159 4.00 6.79 -10.32
C ARG A 159 4.11 7.72 -11.54
N CYS A 160 3.37 7.45 -12.61
CA CYS A 160 3.38 8.26 -13.83
C CYS A 160 2.81 9.67 -13.61
N TYR A 161 1.92 9.82 -12.63
CA TYR A 161 1.17 11.05 -12.35
C TYR A 161 1.38 11.57 -10.92
N ARG A 162 2.38 11.06 -10.18
CA ARG A 162 2.59 11.43 -8.77
C ARG A 162 2.93 12.92 -8.60
N TYR A 163 3.78 13.47 -9.45
CA TYR A 163 4.29 14.83 -9.28
C TYR A 163 3.43 15.87 -9.99
N CYS A 164 3.32 17.05 -9.38
CA CYS A 164 2.65 18.23 -9.92
C CYS A 164 3.43 18.89 -11.06
N LYS A 165 3.60 18.21 -12.20
CA LYS A 165 4.38 18.71 -13.35
C LYS A 165 3.67 19.79 -14.16
N ASN A 166 2.37 19.62 -14.38
CA ASN A 166 1.59 20.48 -15.27
C ASN A 166 0.85 21.58 -14.50
N LYS A 167 0.44 22.62 -15.22
CA LYS A 167 -0.54 23.61 -14.71
C LYS A 167 -1.87 22.92 -14.35
N PRO A 168 -2.65 23.45 -13.39
CA PRO A 168 -3.97 22.91 -13.07
C PRO A 168 -4.84 22.83 -14.32
N TYR A 169 -5.36 21.63 -14.60
CA TYR A 169 -6.21 21.36 -15.76
C TYR A 169 -7.54 20.79 -15.27
N PRO A 170 -8.53 21.62 -14.94
CA PRO A 170 -9.81 21.17 -14.43
C PRO A 170 -10.77 20.71 -15.54
N LYS A 171 -11.85 20.04 -15.15
CA LYS A 171 -13.04 19.88 -16.00
C LYS A 171 -13.63 21.27 -16.24
N SER A 172 -13.79 21.65 -17.50
CA SER A 172 -14.22 22.99 -17.91
C SER A 172 -14.91 22.95 -19.26
N ARG A 173 -15.42 24.10 -19.75
CA ARG A 173 -16.01 24.21 -21.09
C ARG A 173 -15.08 23.77 -22.23
N PHE A 174 -13.77 23.89 -22.00
CA PHE A 174 -12.70 23.51 -22.94
C PHE A 174 -12.28 22.04 -22.79
N ASN A 175 -12.51 21.44 -21.62
CA ASN A 175 -12.13 20.07 -21.30
C ASN A 175 -13.40 19.23 -21.10
N ARG A 176 -13.96 18.79 -22.23
CA ARG A 176 -15.16 17.95 -22.30
C ARG A 176 -14.76 16.47 -22.35
N GLY A 177 -15.64 15.58 -21.92
CA GLY A 177 -15.38 14.13 -21.92
C GLY A 177 -14.47 13.63 -20.78
N VAL A 178 -14.39 14.38 -19.68
CA VAL A 178 -13.65 13.95 -18.48
C VAL A 178 -14.43 12.85 -17.75
N PRO A 179 -13.81 11.70 -17.42
CA PRO A 179 -14.46 10.66 -16.65
C PRO A 179 -14.75 11.12 -15.23
N ASP A 180 -15.87 10.67 -14.67
CA ASP A 180 -16.25 11.05 -13.31
C ASP A 180 -15.30 10.45 -12.26
N PRO A 181 -14.99 11.21 -11.18
CA PRO A 181 -14.12 10.73 -10.12
C PRO A 181 -14.71 9.49 -9.44
N LYS A 182 -13.84 8.53 -9.08
CA LYS A 182 -14.30 7.33 -8.35
C LYS A 182 -14.80 7.65 -6.95
N ILE A 183 -14.19 8.63 -6.28
CA ILE A 183 -14.70 9.16 -5.02
C ILE A 183 -15.92 10.05 -5.27
N ARG A 184 -17.06 9.68 -4.68
CA ARG A 184 -18.31 10.46 -4.74
C ARG A 184 -18.77 10.95 -3.36
N ILE A 185 -18.36 10.26 -2.30
CA ILE A 185 -18.80 10.52 -0.93
C ILE A 185 -17.62 11.10 -0.15
N PHE A 186 -17.75 12.35 0.30
CA PHE A 186 -16.72 13.05 1.06
C PHE A 186 -16.98 13.01 2.58
N ASP A 187 -18.24 12.92 3.01
CA ASP A 187 -18.63 12.85 4.42
C ASP A 187 -19.22 11.49 4.78
N LEU A 188 -18.79 10.92 5.91
CA LEU A 188 -19.15 9.58 6.38
C LEU A 188 -19.40 9.56 7.89
N GLY A 189 -20.08 8.50 8.35
CA GLY A 189 -20.51 8.37 9.74
C GLY A 189 -21.69 9.30 10.04
N ARG A 190 -21.76 9.79 11.27
CA ARG A 190 -22.83 10.68 11.73
C ARG A 190 -22.59 12.12 11.29
N LYS A 191 -22.76 12.40 9.99
CA LYS A 191 -22.54 13.72 9.38
C LYS A 191 -23.47 14.82 9.91
N LYS A 192 -24.66 14.45 10.40
CA LYS A 192 -25.64 15.36 11.02
C LYS A 192 -25.43 15.55 12.53
N ALA A 193 -24.37 14.98 13.12
CA ALA A 193 -24.10 15.16 14.54
C ALA A 193 -23.80 16.62 14.87
N ASN A 194 -24.24 17.03 16.05
CA ASN A 194 -23.95 18.33 16.60
C ASN A 194 -22.44 18.49 16.85
N VAL A 195 -22.01 19.74 16.98
CA VAL A 195 -20.59 20.06 17.22
C VAL A 195 -20.15 19.65 18.62
N ASP A 196 -21.05 19.74 19.60
CA ASP A 196 -20.79 19.37 21.00
C ASP A 196 -20.52 17.87 21.18
N ASP A 197 -21.12 17.01 20.33
CA ASP A 197 -20.99 15.55 20.43
C ASP A 197 -19.57 15.03 20.16
N PHE A 198 -18.78 15.78 19.38
CA PHE A 198 -17.48 15.35 18.87
C PHE A 198 -16.39 16.41 19.07
N PRO A 199 -15.84 16.52 20.29
CA PRO A 199 -14.79 17.49 20.64
C PRO A 199 -13.43 17.18 20.01
N LEU A 200 -13.08 15.89 19.88
CA LEU A 200 -11.79 15.47 19.38
C LEU A 200 -11.76 15.55 17.86
N CYS A 201 -10.67 16.09 17.30
CA CYS A 201 -10.36 15.96 15.89
C CYS A 201 -8.95 15.45 15.64
N VAL A 202 -8.83 14.54 14.67
CA VAL A 202 -7.57 14.00 14.17
C VAL A 202 -7.51 14.23 12.67
N HIS A 203 -6.38 14.76 12.21
CA HIS A 203 -6.12 15.05 10.81
C HIS A 203 -5.02 14.15 10.26
N MET A 204 -5.18 13.71 9.01
CA MET A 204 -4.09 13.22 8.19
C MET A 204 -3.63 14.35 7.28
N VAL A 205 -2.35 14.69 7.37
CA VAL A 205 -1.72 15.82 6.67
C VAL A 205 -0.67 15.31 5.69
N SER A 206 -0.63 15.87 4.49
CA SER A 206 0.44 15.60 3.52
C SER A 206 1.71 16.34 3.91
N ASN A 207 2.84 15.63 3.92
CA ASN A 207 4.17 16.23 4.06
C ASN A 207 4.90 16.37 2.72
N GLU A 208 4.23 16.09 1.62
CA GLU A 208 4.78 16.16 0.27
C GLU A 208 3.89 17.00 -0.66
N TYR A 209 4.52 17.58 -1.68
CA TYR A 209 3.83 18.23 -2.78
C TYR A 209 3.61 17.23 -3.93
N GLU A 210 2.39 16.69 -4.03
CA GLU A 210 2.09 15.62 -4.97
C GLU A 210 0.63 15.61 -5.42
N GLN A 211 0.29 14.64 -6.28
CA GLN A 211 -1.04 14.39 -6.78
C GLN A 211 -1.57 13.07 -6.23
N LEU A 212 -2.76 13.11 -5.62
CA LEU A 212 -3.47 11.95 -5.10
C LEU A 212 -4.59 11.56 -6.08
N SER A 213 -4.58 10.32 -6.55
CA SER A 213 -5.62 9.86 -7.47
C SER A 213 -6.98 9.73 -6.78
N SER A 214 -8.07 9.98 -7.53
CA SER A 214 -9.45 9.83 -7.02
C SER A 214 -9.72 8.42 -6.45
N GLU A 215 -9.05 7.42 -7.01
CA GLU A 215 -9.14 6.02 -6.63
C GLU A 215 -8.39 5.72 -5.33
N ALA A 216 -7.25 6.39 -5.12
CA ALA A 216 -6.52 6.30 -3.85
C ALA A 216 -7.32 6.96 -2.73
N LEU A 217 -7.97 8.10 -3.01
CA LEU A 217 -8.88 8.75 -2.06
C LEU A 217 -10.04 7.85 -1.68
N GLU A 218 -10.65 7.18 -2.65
CA GLU A 218 -11.75 6.25 -2.42
C GLU A 218 -11.30 5.01 -1.63
N ALA A 219 -10.14 4.44 -1.96
CA ALA A 219 -9.58 3.30 -1.23
C ALA A 219 -9.21 3.67 0.23
N ALA A 220 -8.63 4.85 0.45
CA ALA A 220 -8.31 5.37 1.78
C ALA A 220 -9.59 5.59 2.60
N ARG A 221 -10.61 6.20 1.99
CA ARG A 221 -11.92 6.43 2.59
C ARG A 221 -12.55 5.11 3.05
N ILE A 222 -12.63 4.11 2.17
CA ILE A 222 -13.20 2.79 2.51
C ILE A 222 -12.42 2.14 3.64
N CYS A 223 -11.08 2.18 3.59
CA CYS A 223 -10.23 1.56 4.58
C CYS A 223 -10.41 2.17 5.98
N ALA A 224 -10.40 3.50 6.09
CA ALA A 224 -10.60 4.20 7.36
C ALA A 224 -12.03 3.99 7.90
N ASN A 225 -13.04 4.12 7.03
CA ASN A 225 -14.44 3.94 7.41
C ASN A 225 -14.72 2.53 7.94
N LYS A 226 -14.24 1.50 7.23
CA LYS A 226 -14.45 0.10 7.63
C LYS A 226 -13.87 -0.19 9.02
N TYR A 227 -12.73 0.39 9.34
CA TYR A 227 -12.10 0.24 10.65
C TYR A 227 -12.86 1.00 11.74
N LEU A 228 -13.22 2.26 11.49
CA LEU A 228 -13.95 3.08 12.46
C LEU A 228 -15.33 2.50 12.78
N VAL A 229 -16.08 2.05 11.77
CA VAL A 229 -17.39 1.42 11.99
C VAL A 229 -17.27 0.17 12.86
N LYS A 230 -16.20 -0.62 12.71
CA LYS A 230 -16.00 -1.85 13.49
C LYS A 230 -15.74 -1.56 14.98
N ILE A 231 -15.04 -0.48 15.30
CA ILE A 231 -14.58 -0.20 16.68
C ILE A 231 -15.43 0.85 17.38
N ALA A 232 -15.64 2.00 16.74
CA ALA A 232 -16.37 3.13 17.30
C ALA A 232 -17.88 3.05 17.02
N GLY A 233 -18.33 2.13 16.16
CA GLY A 233 -19.68 2.09 15.64
C GLY A 233 -19.93 3.15 14.55
N LYS A 234 -20.99 2.97 13.76
CA LYS A 234 -21.35 3.89 12.66
C LYS A 234 -21.65 5.32 13.13
N GLU A 235 -22.23 5.45 14.33
CA GLU A 235 -22.64 6.73 14.91
C GLU A 235 -21.56 7.38 15.78
N GLY A 236 -20.44 6.70 16.04
CA GLY A 236 -19.39 7.16 16.97
C GLY A 236 -18.38 8.14 16.37
N PHE A 237 -18.49 8.46 15.07
CA PHE A 237 -17.56 9.34 14.38
C PHE A 237 -18.20 10.11 13.22
N HIS A 238 -17.55 11.19 12.82
CA HIS A 238 -17.79 11.86 11.54
C HIS A 238 -16.45 12.04 10.83
N MET A 239 -16.31 11.42 9.66
CA MET A 239 -15.11 11.50 8.82
C MET A 239 -15.40 12.33 7.58
N ARG A 240 -14.48 13.25 7.25
CA ARG A 240 -14.52 14.10 6.07
C ARG A 240 -13.24 13.98 5.27
N VAL A 241 -13.38 13.70 3.98
CA VAL A 241 -12.32 13.84 2.98
C VAL A 241 -12.27 15.32 2.58
N ARG A 242 -11.16 16.00 2.86
CA ARG A 242 -11.01 17.45 2.64
C ARG A 242 -10.55 17.80 1.22
N VAL A 243 -9.89 16.86 0.55
CA VAL A 243 -9.33 17.07 -0.79
C VAL A 243 -10.29 16.59 -1.87
N HIS A 244 -10.47 17.42 -2.91
CA HIS A 244 -11.32 17.11 -4.05
C HIS A 244 -10.49 16.92 -5.32
N PRO A 245 -10.73 15.86 -6.11
CA PRO A 245 -9.97 15.59 -7.32
C PRO A 245 -10.50 16.39 -8.51
N PHE A 246 -10.09 17.66 -8.62
CA PHE A 246 -10.48 18.52 -9.75
C PHE A 246 -9.50 18.46 -10.93
N HIS A 247 -8.25 18.07 -10.70
CA HIS A 247 -7.24 18.06 -11.76
C HIS A 247 -7.41 16.83 -12.62
N VAL A 248 -7.47 17.02 -13.93
CA VAL A 248 -7.62 15.96 -14.93
C VAL A 248 -6.23 15.56 -15.45
N ILE A 249 -5.92 14.27 -15.33
CA ILE A 249 -4.73 13.67 -15.94
C ILE A 249 -5.03 13.24 -17.37
N ARG A 250 -4.02 13.39 -18.24
CA ARG A 250 -4.12 13.02 -19.66
C ARG A 250 -3.26 11.81 -19.99
N ILE A 251 -3.68 11.07 -21.01
CA ILE A 251 -2.94 9.95 -21.57
C ILE A 251 -2.84 10.11 -23.08
N ASN A 252 -1.62 10.06 -23.62
CA ASN A 252 -1.42 9.71 -25.01
C ASN A 252 -1.38 8.18 -25.09
N LYS A 253 -2.42 7.58 -25.69
CA LYS A 253 -2.61 6.12 -25.72
C LYS A 253 -2.00 5.59 -27.01
N MET A 254 -0.91 4.83 -26.87
CA MET A 254 -0.27 4.13 -27.99
C MET A 254 -0.96 2.79 -28.23
N LEU A 255 -1.08 2.39 -29.50
CA LEU A 255 -1.54 1.07 -29.87
C LEU A 255 -0.40 0.07 -29.63
N SER A 256 -0.73 -1.07 -29.02
CA SER A 256 0.23 -2.14 -28.72
C SER A 256 0.04 -3.37 -29.60
N CYS A 257 -0.72 -3.24 -30.69
CA CYS A 257 -0.92 -4.31 -31.67
C CYS A 257 0.23 -4.37 -32.69
N ALA A 258 0.45 -5.54 -33.28
CA ALA A 258 1.36 -5.69 -34.41
C ALA A 258 0.87 -4.83 -35.60
N GLY A 259 1.79 -4.14 -36.29
CA GLY A 259 1.45 -3.22 -37.37
C GLY A 259 0.87 -1.86 -36.90
N ALA A 260 0.91 -1.55 -35.60
CA ALA A 260 0.44 -0.28 -35.04
C ALA A 260 1.05 0.96 -35.72
N ASP A 261 2.29 0.86 -36.21
CA ASP A 261 2.99 1.94 -36.89
C ASP A 261 2.23 2.48 -38.12
N ARG A 262 1.47 1.61 -38.82
CA ARG A 262 0.64 2.02 -39.97
C ARG A 262 -0.55 2.89 -39.58
N LEU A 263 -1.08 2.67 -38.37
CA LEU A 263 -2.29 3.33 -37.86
C LEU A 263 -1.97 4.50 -36.93
N GLN A 264 -0.75 4.52 -36.38
CA GLN A 264 -0.39 5.45 -35.32
C GLN A 264 0.75 6.38 -35.76
N THR A 265 0.51 7.69 -35.65
CA THR A 265 1.48 8.73 -36.03
C THR A 265 2.57 9.00 -34.96
N GLY A 266 2.84 8.02 -34.09
CA GLY A 266 3.79 8.18 -32.99
C GLY A 266 3.49 9.37 -32.07
N MET A 267 4.40 10.36 -32.04
CA MET A 267 4.34 11.55 -31.19
C MET A 267 3.74 12.78 -31.90
N ARG A 268 3.40 12.69 -33.19
CA ARG A 268 2.70 13.79 -33.90
C ARG A 268 1.30 13.94 -33.29
N GLY A 269 0.96 15.14 -32.80
CA GLY A 269 -0.32 15.39 -32.14
C GLY A 269 -0.46 14.77 -30.74
N ALA A 270 0.63 14.70 -29.96
CA ALA A 270 0.70 14.00 -28.67
C ALA A 270 -0.16 14.57 -27.51
N PHE A 271 -1.08 15.52 -27.77
CA PHE A 271 -1.98 16.02 -26.73
C PHE A 271 -2.95 14.92 -26.31
N GLY A 272 -2.75 14.41 -25.09
CA GLY A 272 -3.49 13.24 -24.59
C GLY A 272 -4.98 13.51 -24.34
N LYS A 273 -5.75 12.42 -24.30
CA LYS A 273 -7.16 12.42 -23.88
C LYS A 273 -7.27 12.36 -22.34
N PRO A 274 -8.35 12.87 -21.72
CA PRO A 274 -8.55 12.76 -20.28
C PRO A 274 -8.69 11.28 -19.86
N GLN A 275 -7.89 10.85 -18.88
CA GLN A 275 -7.87 9.46 -18.39
C GLN A 275 -8.51 9.32 -17.00
N GLY A 276 -8.38 10.34 -16.14
CA GLY A 276 -8.81 10.27 -14.75
C GLY A 276 -8.65 11.60 -14.04
N THR A 277 -9.08 11.64 -12.78
CA THR A 277 -9.02 12.83 -11.93
C THR A 277 -8.13 12.58 -10.71
N VAL A 278 -7.43 13.63 -10.31
CA VAL A 278 -6.47 13.64 -9.19
C VAL A 278 -6.67 14.92 -8.38
N ALA A 279 -6.42 14.84 -7.08
CA ALA A 279 -6.34 15.98 -6.19
C ALA A 279 -4.88 16.43 -6.10
N ARG A 280 -4.63 17.73 -6.25
CA ARG A 280 -3.30 18.31 -6.00
C ARG A 280 -3.21 18.68 -4.53
N VAL A 281 -2.14 18.27 -3.87
CA VAL A 281 -1.97 18.46 -2.43
C VAL A 281 -0.64 19.16 -2.14
N ASN A 282 -0.69 20.16 -1.26
CA ASN A 282 0.44 20.92 -0.78
C ASN A 282 1.02 20.34 0.51
N ILE A 283 2.26 20.71 0.82
CA ILE A 283 2.89 20.40 2.10
C ILE A 283 2.08 21.08 3.21
N GLY A 284 1.72 20.34 4.26
CA GLY A 284 0.90 20.83 5.36
C GLY A 284 -0.61 20.80 5.07
N GLN A 285 -1.04 20.40 3.87
CA GLN A 285 -2.47 20.33 3.55
C GLN A 285 -3.13 19.09 4.15
N ILE A 286 -4.29 19.29 4.76
CA ILE A 286 -5.10 18.22 5.36
C ILE A 286 -5.81 17.42 4.26
N ILE A 287 -5.65 16.09 4.28
CA ILE A 287 -6.28 15.14 3.35
C ILE A 287 -7.59 14.61 3.93
N LEU A 288 -7.52 14.02 5.13
CA LEU A 288 -8.63 13.42 5.85
C LEU A 288 -8.75 14.05 7.23
N SER A 289 -9.98 14.32 7.66
CA SER A 289 -10.29 14.78 9.01
C SER A 289 -11.32 13.84 9.62
N VAL A 290 -11.07 13.41 10.85
CA VAL A 290 -12.02 12.60 11.64
C VAL A 290 -12.31 13.37 12.92
N ARG A 291 -13.59 13.55 13.24
CA ARG A 291 -14.02 14.01 14.56
C ARG A 291 -14.73 12.88 15.32
N THR A 292 -14.41 12.74 16.60
CA THR A 292 -14.93 11.69 17.50
C THR A 292 -15.06 12.23 18.92
N ARG A 293 -15.54 11.40 19.83
CA ARG A 293 -15.34 11.58 21.27
C ARG A 293 -13.87 11.29 21.63
N ASP A 294 -13.42 11.81 22.76
CA ASP A 294 -12.04 11.59 23.23
C ASP A 294 -11.75 10.11 23.56
N THR A 295 -12.78 9.34 23.94
CA THR A 295 -12.68 7.88 24.15
C THR A 295 -12.16 7.14 22.91
N ASN A 296 -12.55 7.58 21.71
CA ASN A 296 -12.23 6.91 20.45
C ASN A 296 -10.94 7.46 19.79
N ARG A 297 -10.08 8.14 20.55
CA ARG A 297 -8.83 8.74 20.04
C ARG A 297 -7.91 7.71 19.39
N ALA A 298 -7.65 6.60 20.07
CA ALA A 298 -6.78 5.54 19.57
C ALA A 298 -7.33 4.90 18.28
N ALA A 299 -8.65 4.70 18.22
CA ALA A 299 -9.32 4.16 17.04
C ALA A 299 -9.18 5.11 15.83
N ALA A 300 -9.31 6.43 16.04
CA ALA A 300 -9.14 7.43 14.97
C ALA A 300 -7.70 7.46 14.43
N ILE A 301 -6.70 7.39 15.30
CA ILE A 301 -5.29 7.37 14.89
C ILE A 301 -4.99 6.12 14.06
N GLU A 302 -5.42 4.94 14.51
CA GLU A 302 -5.17 3.68 13.81
C GLU A 302 -5.95 3.61 12.49
N ALA A 303 -7.17 4.17 12.42
CA ALA A 303 -7.92 4.29 11.17
C ALA A 303 -7.15 5.10 10.10
N LEU A 304 -6.61 6.25 10.51
CA LEU A 304 -5.83 7.11 9.63
C LEU A 304 -4.50 6.45 9.27
N ARG A 305 -3.86 5.73 10.19
CA ARG A 305 -2.63 4.97 9.91
C ARG A 305 -2.85 3.94 8.80
N ARG A 306 -3.97 3.22 8.85
CA ARG A 306 -4.34 2.25 7.79
C ARG A 306 -4.61 2.93 6.45
N ALA A 307 -5.21 4.12 6.47
CA ALA A 307 -5.43 4.91 5.27
C ALA A 307 -4.12 5.45 4.66
N MET A 308 -3.07 5.72 5.45
CA MET A 308 -1.76 6.16 4.93
C MET A 308 -1.19 5.18 3.90
N TYR A 309 -1.36 3.87 4.11
CA TYR A 309 -0.87 2.86 3.15
C TYR A 309 -1.54 2.90 1.76
N LYS A 310 -2.61 3.68 1.60
CA LYS A 310 -3.29 3.86 0.31
C LYS A 310 -2.77 5.06 -0.48
N PHE A 311 -2.04 5.96 0.17
CA PHE A 311 -1.46 7.12 -0.48
C PHE A 311 0.01 6.89 -0.86
N PRO A 312 0.47 7.48 -1.98
CA PRO A 312 1.91 7.67 -2.21
C PRO A 312 2.47 8.68 -1.20
N GLY A 313 3.79 8.76 -1.07
CA GLY A 313 4.42 9.83 -0.28
C GLY A 313 4.38 9.64 1.24
N ARG A 314 4.66 10.73 1.96
CA ARG A 314 4.73 10.78 3.42
C ARG A 314 3.55 11.57 3.96
N GLN A 315 2.73 10.92 4.79
CA GLN A 315 1.67 11.57 5.56
C GLN A 315 2.02 11.58 7.04
N LYS A 316 1.52 12.58 7.74
CA LYS A 316 1.58 12.68 9.20
C LYS A 316 0.17 12.69 9.77
N ILE A 317 0.02 12.07 10.93
CA ILE A 317 -1.21 12.12 11.72
C ILE A 317 -1.03 13.17 12.80
N ILE A 318 -1.95 14.11 12.87
CA ILE A 318 -1.90 15.23 13.82
C ILE A 318 -3.21 15.22 14.61
N VAL A 319 -3.10 15.21 15.93
CA VAL A 319 -4.24 15.45 16.81
C VAL A 319 -4.43 16.96 16.94
N SER A 320 -5.61 17.43 16.55
CA SER A 320 -5.91 18.86 16.58
C SER A 320 -6.20 19.33 18.01
N LYS A 321 -5.75 20.55 18.31
CA LYS A 321 -6.12 21.29 19.53
C LYS A 321 -7.47 22.01 19.39
N ASN A 322 -8.04 21.99 18.18
CA ASN A 322 -9.32 22.62 17.91
C ASN A 322 -10.49 21.73 18.34
N TRP A 323 -11.65 22.35 18.56
CA TRP A 323 -12.89 21.64 18.85
C TRP A 323 -13.52 21.08 17.57
N GLY A 324 -13.48 19.77 17.39
CA GLY A 324 -14.05 19.11 16.22
C GLY A 324 -13.53 19.70 14.89
N PHE A 325 -14.44 20.13 14.02
CA PHE A 325 -14.10 20.77 12.73
C PHE A 325 -14.12 22.31 12.77
N THR A 326 -14.24 22.90 13.96
CA THR A 326 -14.23 24.36 14.10
C THR A 326 -12.80 24.91 14.04
N PRO A 327 -12.61 26.20 13.72
CA PRO A 327 -11.31 26.84 13.76
C PRO A 327 -10.85 27.18 15.19
N VAL A 328 -11.72 27.04 16.20
CA VAL A 328 -11.51 27.50 17.58
C VAL A 328 -10.83 26.42 18.42
N ARG A 329 -9.95 26.82 19.35
CA ARG A 329 -9.32 25.91 20.32
C ARG A 329 -10.37 25.38 21.31
N ARG A 330 -10.07 24.25 21.97
CA ARG A 330 -11.03 23.64 22.91
C ARG A 330 -11.40 24.54 24.09
N GLU A 331 -10.42 25.22 24.68
CA GLU A 331 -10.60 26.12 25.83
C GLU A 331 -11.50 27.30 25.45
N ASP A 332 -11.12 28.02 24.39
CA ASP A 332 -11.89 29.16 23.86
C ASP A 332 -13.32 28.75 23.44
N TYR A 333 -13.50 27.54 22.90
CA TYR A 333 -14.82 27.05 22.51
C TYR A 333 -15.75 26.88 23.72
N ILE A 334 -15.23 26.38 24.85
CA ILE A 334 -16.00 26.24 26.09
C ILE A 334 -16.38 27.63 26.63
N GLN A 335 -15.46 28.60 26.59
CA GLN A 335 -15.75 29.98 27.00
C GLN A 335 -16.86 30.60 26.15
N LEU A 336 -16.73 30.56 24.81
CA LEU A 336 -17.74 31.09 23.89
C LEU A 336 -19.12 30.40 24.05
N ARG A 337 -19.12 29.12 24.41
CA ARG A 337 -20.32 28.34 24.71
C ARG A 337 -20.99 28.83 25.99
N ASN A 338 -20.22 29.03 27.05
CA ASN A 338 -20.72 29.54 28.33
C ASN A 338 -21.25 30.98 28.20
N GLU A 339 -20.58 31.81 27.39
CA GLU A 339 -21.03 33.16 27.07
C GLU A 339 -22.28 33.19 26.17
N GLY A 340 -22.74 32.05 25.63
CA GLY A 340 -23.91 32.01 24.74
C GLY A 340 -23.67 32.60 23.34
N LYS A 341 -22.41 32.79 22.93
CA LYS A 341 -22.02 33.36 21.62
C LYS A 341 -22.03 32.35 20.45
N LEU A 342 -22.46 31.12 20.72
CA LEU A 342 -22.49 30.02 19.75
C LEU A 342 -23.93 29.61 19.45
N LYS A 343 -24.25 29.48 18.16
CA LYS A 343 -25.53 28.96 17.70
C LYS A 343 -25.31 27.69 16.89
N GLN A 344 -26.02 26.63 17.24
CA GLN A 344 -25.93 25.36 16.53
C GLN A 344 -26.62 25.46 15.17
N ASP A 345 -25.95 25.02 14.11
CA ASP A 345 -26.44 25.03 12.73
C ASP A 345 -26.21 23.63 12.11
N GLY A 346 -27.00 22.68 12.59
CA GLY A 346 -26.90 21.26 12.24
C GLY A 346 -25.52 20.67 12.55
N ALA A 347 -24.71 20.47 11.50
CA ALA A 347 -23.39 19.83 11.62
C ALA A 347 -22.26 20.80 12.03
N TYR A 348 -22.53 22.11 11.96
CA TYR A 348 -21.57 23.18 12.25
C TYR A 348 -22.17 24.20 13.23
N VAL A 349 -21.40 25.23 13.58
CA VAL A 349 -21.78 26.27 14.53
C VAL A 349 -21.57 27.64 13.91
N GLN A 350 -22.53 28.53 14.14
CA GLN A 350 -22.43 29.94 13.83
C GLN A 350 -21.91 30.69 15.05
N PHE A 351 -20.99 31.62 14.80
CA PHE A 351 -20.40 32.47 15.83
C PHE A 351 -21.06 33.85 15.78
N LEU A 352 -21.35 34.41 16.95
CA LEU A 352 -21.71 35.82 17.05
C LEU A 352 -20.57 36.68 16.49
N ARG A 353 -20.91 37.65 15.64
CA ARG A 353 -19.95 38.58 15.04
C ARG A 353 -20.05 39.94 15.71
N GLY A 354 -18.93 40.62 15.90
CA GLY A 354 -18.89 42.00 16.42
C GLY A 354 -19.31 43.08 15.42
N HIS A 355 -19.91 42.71 14.29
CA HIS A 355 -20.36 43.63 13.24
C HIS A 355 -21.74 43.20 12.73
N GLY A 356 -22.47 44.13 12.12
CA GLY A 356 -23.82 43.93 11.61
C GLY A 356 -24.89 44.66 12.42
N LEU A 357 -26.15 44.51 12.01
CA LEU A 357 -27.29 45.11 12.71
C LEU A 357 -27.45 44.47 14.09
N ILE A 358 -27.40 45.30 15.14
CA ILE A 358 -27.47 44.86 16.53
C ILE A 358 -28.79 44.12 16.80
N GLU A 359 -29.90 44.62 16.26
CA GLU A 359 -31.22 44.01 16.43
C GLU A 359 -31.27 42.56 15.90
N GLU A 360 -30.66 42.29 14.73
CA GLU A 360 -30.57 40.93 14.20
C GLU A 360 -29.67 40.03 15.06
N ASN A 361 -28.57 40.57 15.56
CA ASN A 361 -27.65 39.82 16.41
C ASN A 361 -28.31 39.45 17.76
N MET A 362 -29.05 40.38 18.37
CA MET A 362 -29.84 40.13 19.57
C MET A 362 -30.91 39.05 19.34
N LYS A 363 -31.65 39.14 18.23
CA LYS A 363 -32.66 38.11 17.86
C LYS A 363 -32.03 36.74 17.61
N ARG A 364 -30.83 36.68 17.01
CA ARG A 364 -30.17 35.41 16.67
C ARG A 364 -29.49 34.77 17.88
N PHE A 365 -28.94 35.56 18.80
CA PHE A 365 -28.15 35.13 19.96
C PHE A 365 -28.63 35.79 21.26
N PRO A 366 -29.86 35.51 21.71
CA PRO A 366 -30.43 36.17 22.90
C PRO A 366 -29.60 35.91 24.16
N SER A 367 -29.17 34.66 24.37
CA SER A 367 -28.34 34.22 25.50
C SER A 367 -27.03 34.98 25.65
N ALA A 368 -26.46 35.51 24.56
CA ALA A 368 -25.20 36.25 24.64
C ALA A 368 -25.38 37.63 25.29
N TYR A 369 -26.54 38.26 25.09
CA TYR A 369 -26.83 39.59 25.59
C TYR A 369 -27.50 39.56 26.97
N GLU A 370 -28.24 38.49 27.29
CA GLU A 370 -28.78 38.26 28.64
C GLU A 370 -27.66 38.12 29.68
N ASN A 371 -26.61 37.35 29.36
CA ASN A 371 -25.45 37.19 30.25
C ASN A 371 -24.66 38.50 30.46
N LEU A 372 -24.66 39.40 29.47
CA LEU A 372 -24.05 40.73 29.59
C LEU A 372 -24.84 41.68 30.49
N SER A 373 -26.14 41.43 30.69
CA SER A 373 -26.98 42.25 31.58
C SER A 373 -26.92 41.82 33.05
N GLN A 374 -26.44 40.60 33.32
CA GLN A 374 -26.32 40.01 34.66
C GLN A 374 -24.92 40.17 35.26
N ALA A 375 -23.91 40.45 34.43
CA ALA A 375 -22.55 40.77 34.83
C ALA A 375 -22.37 42.29 34.88
#